data_AF-A0A956K3R7-F1
#
_entry.id   AF-A0A956K3R7-F1
#
_cell.length_a   1.000
_cell.length_b   1.000
_cell.length_c   1.000
_cell.angle_alpha   90.00
_cell.angle_beta   90.00
_cell.angle_gamma   90.00
#
_symmetry.space_group_name_H-M   'P 1'
#
loop_
_entity.id
_entity.type
_entity.pdbx_description
1 polymer ?
#
loop_
_entity_poly.entity_id
_entity_poly.type
_entity_poly.pdbx_seq_one_letter_code
_entity_poly.pdbx_strand_id
1 'polypeptide(L)' 'MELDLLELEFETHEGPELARWIDKLRALVREHGRVRIRDCPQMLAHTLYKAGMLRDGSIELVSVREEEPY' A
#
# COMPACT_ATOMS: atom_id res chain seq x y z
N MET A 1 2.09 11.34 6.17
CA MET A 1 3.25 11.04 5.29
C MET A 1 2.73 10.59 3.93
N GLU A 2 3.45 10.87 2.85
CA GLU A 2 3.09 10.41 1.50
C GLU A 2 4.19 9.49 0.95
N LEU A 3 3.79 8.41 0.28
CA LEU A 3 4.69 7.44 -0.36
C LEU A 3 4.31 7.31 -1.82
N ASP A 4 5.31 7.39 -2.69
CA ASP A 4 5.20 7.04 -4.09
C ASP A 4 5.79 5.64 -4.30
N LEU A 5 4.95 4.67 -4.64
CA LEU A 5 5.42 3.29 -4.80
C LEU A 5 6.07 3.05 -6.16
N LEU A 6 5.87 3.94 -7.15
CA LEU A 6 6.57 3.88 -8.42
C LEU A 6 8.02 4.30 -8.24
N GLU A 7 8.28 5.38 -7.49
CA GLU A 7 9.65 5.82 -7.16
C GLU A 7 10.42 4.80 -6.30
N LEU A 8 9.70 4.00 -5.50
CA LEU A 8 10.29 2.95 -4.67
C LEU A 8 10.54 1.64 -5.43
N GLU A 9 10.32 1.63 -6.75
CA GLU A 9 10.43 0.45 -7.63
C GLU A 9 9.67 -0.75 -7.06
N PHE A 10 8.54 -0.48 -6.39
CA PHE A 10 7.80 -1.55 -5.75
C PHE A 10 7.03 -2.33 -6.80
N GLU A 11 7.44 -3.58 -6.97
CA GLU A 11 6.80 -4.55 -7.83
C GLU A 11 6.17 -5.65 -6.96
N THR A 12 4.92 -5.99 -7.26
CA THR A 12 4.16 -6.94 -6.45
C THR A 12 4.05 -8.26 -7.17
N HIS A 13 5.00 -9.17 -6.93
CA HIS A 13 5.03 -10.47 -7.60
C HIS A 13 4.67 -11.65 -6.70
N GLU A 14 4.87 -11.55 -5.37
CA GLU A 14 4.71 -12.70 -4.47
C GLU A 14 4.14 -12.38 -3.07
N GLY A 15 3.47 -13.37 -2.46
CA GLY A 15 2.80 -13.25 -1.16
C GLY A 15 3.68 -12.83 0.03
N PRO A 16 4.90 -13.36 0.21
CA PRO A 16 5.77 -12.98 1.33
C PRO A 16 6.22 -11.51 1.28
N GLU A 17 6.47 -10.96 0.09
CA GLU A 17 6.84 -9.55 -0.07
C GLU A 17 5.68 -8.63 0.29
N LEU A 18 4.48 -9.00 -0.13
CA LEU A 18 3.24 -8.30 0.22
C LEU A 18 3.06 -8.19 1.74
N ALA A 19 3.26 -9.30 2.47
CA ALA A 19 3.16 -9.31 3.93
C ALA A 19 4.17 -8.37 4.58
N ARG A 20 5.43 -8.36 4.11
CA ARG A 20 6.45 -7.43 4.60
C ARG A 20 6.06 -5.97 4.37
N TRP A 21 5.42 -5.66 3.25
CA TRP A 21 4.94 -4.32 2.96
C TRP A 21 3.78 -3.90 3.86
N ILE A 22 2.84 -4.78 4.13
CA ILE A 22 1.78 -4.52 5.10
C ILE A 22 2.37 -4.18 6.48
N ASP A 23 3.38 -4.93 6.93
CA ASP A 23 4.02 -4.66 8.23
C ASP A 23 4.79 -3.35 8.24
N LYS A 24 5.48 -2.99 7.14
CA LYS A 24 6.12 -1.68 6.98
C LYS A 24 5.08 -0.55 7.03
N LEU A 25 3.98 -0.66 6.30
CA LEU A 25 2.93 0.34 6.27
C LEU A 25 2.28 0.52 7.65
N ARG A 26 2.08 -0.57 8.40
CA ARG A 26 1.62 -0.50 9.79
C ARG A 26 2.60 0.24 10.69
N ALA A 27 3.91 0.02 10.54
CA ALA A 27 4.91 0.74 11.30
C ALA A 27 4.87 2.25 11.00
N LEU A 28 4.78 2.60 9.73
CA LEU A 28 4.70 3.99 9.27
C LEU A 28 3.40 4.68 9.72
N VAL A 29 2.28 3.96 9.74
CA VAL A 29 1.02 4.45 10.32
C VAL A 29 1.18 4.70 11.82
N ARG A 30 1.82 3.80 12.57
CA ARG A 30 2.07 4.02 14.00
C ARG A 30 2.96 5.24 14.25
N GLU A 31 3.93 5.48 13.38
CA GLU A 31 4.87 6.60 13.50
C GLU A 31 4.25 7.94 13.09
N HIS A 32 3.47 7.96 12.01
CA HIS A 32 2.97 9.21 11.40
C HIS A 32 1.47 9.42 11.52
N GLY A 33 0.74 8.48 12.13
CA GLY A 33 -0.72 8.47 12.25
C GLY A 33 -1.45 8.11 10.95
N ARG A 34 -1.07 8.73 9.83
CA ARG A 34 -1.69 8.53 8.52
C ARG A 34 -0.69 8.50 7.38
N VAL A 35 -0.87 7.55 6.46
CA VAL A 35 -0.04 7.36 5.27
C VAL A 35 -0.88 7.50 4.01
N ARG A 36 -0.44 8.34 3.07
CA ARG A 36 -1.03 8.49 1.74
C ARG A 36 -0.14 7.76 0.75
N ILE A 37 -0.73 6.96 -0.13
CA ILE A 37 0.00 6.13 -1.09
C ILE A 37 -0.40 6.55 -2.50
N ARG A 38 0.59 6.95 -3.30
CA ARG A 38 0.47 7.18 -4.74
C ARG A 38 1.02 5.98 -5.49
N ASP A 39 0.43 5.72 -6.65
CA ASP A 39 0.81 4.69 -7.61
C ASP A 39 0.89 3.32 -6.96
N CYS A 40 -0.16 2.99 -6.19
CA CYS A 40 -0.27 1.73 -5.48
C CYS A 40 -0.53 0.57 -6.46
N PRO A 41 0.27 -0.51 -6.42
CA PRO A 41 -0.07 -1.76 -7.10
C PRO A 41 -1.45 -2.29 -6.74
N GLN A 42 -2.17 -2.88 -7.69
CA GLN A 42 -3.53 -3.38 -7.48
C GLN A 42 -3.57 -4.50 -6.44
N MET A 43 -2.60 -5.41 -6.49
CA MET A 43 -2.48 -6.48 -5.51
C MET A 43 -2.32 -5.95 -4.08
N LEU A 44 -1.51 -4.91 -3.90
CA LEU A 44 -1.34 -4.26 -2.61
C LEU A 44 -2.61 -3.51 -2.20
N ALA A 45 -3.23 -2.73 -3.10
CA ALA A 45 -4.49 -2.03 -2.84
C ALA A 45 -5.60 -3.00 -2.38
N HIS A 46 -5.75 -4.14 -3.05
CA HIS A 46 -6.71 -5.18 -2.67
C HIS A 46 -6.40 -5.77 -1.29
N THR A 47 -5.13 -5.96 -0.98
CA THR A 47 -4.68 -6.51 0.31
C THR A 47 -4.93 -5.53 1.44
N LEU A 48 -4.65 -4.24 1.23
CA LEU A 48 -4.96 -3.17 2.17
C LEU A 48 -6.47 -3.06 2.45
N TYR A 49 -7.29 -3.21 1.40
CA TYR A 49 -8.74 -3.27 1.55
C TYR A 49 -9.18 -4.47 2.41
N LYS A 50 -8.70 -5.68 2.11
CA LYS A 50 -9.01 -6.89 2.88
C LYS A 50 -8.51 -6.83 4.32
N ALA A 51 -7.38 -6.16 4.56
CA ALA A 51 -6.80 -5.93 5.88
C ALA A 51 -7.54 -4.85 6.69
N GLY A 52 -8.51 -4.14 6.10
CA GLY A 52 -9.30 -3.10 6.76
C GLY A 52 -8.61 -1.74 6.90
N MET A 53 -7.35 -1.62 6.46
CA MET A 53 -6.52 -0.41 6.64
C MET A 53 -6.97 0.80 5.83
N LEU A 54 -7.77 0.57 4.78
CA LEU A 54 -8.41 1.66 4.04
C LEU A 54 -9.69 2.16 4.71
N ARG A 55 -10.32 1.32 5.55
CA ARG A 55 -11.62 1.63 6.17
C ARG A 55 -11.48 2.45 7.44
N ASP A 56 -10.41 2.22 8.20
CA ASP A 56 -10.11 3.00 9.40
C ASP A 56 -9.49 4.38 9.09
N GLY A 57 -9.18 4.65 7.81
CA GLY A 57 -8.61 5.92 7.34
C GLY A 57 -7.13 6.10 7.63
N SER A 58 -6.46 5.08 8.20
CA SER A 58 -5.03 5.10 8.48
C SER A 58 -4.19 5.13 7.20
N ILE A 59 -4.71 4.52 6.12
CA ILE A 59 -4.13 4.61 4.78
C ILE A 59 -5.14 5.24 3.81
N GLU A 60 -4.64 6.18 3.01
CA GLU A 60 -5.36 6.80 1.89
C GLU A 60 -4.67 6.43 0.57
N LEU A 61 -5.39 5.83 -0.37
CA LEU A 61 -4.89 5.62 -1.73
C LEU A 61 -5.17 6.88 -2.56
N VAL A 62 -4.12 7.56 -2.97
CA VAL A 62 -4.16 8.75 -3.84
C VAL A 62 -4.34 8.34 -5.30
N SER A 63 -3.61 7.32 -5.73
CA SER A 63 -3.77 6.65 -7.04
C SER A 63 -3.44 5.17 -6.93
N VAL A 64 -4.01 4.39 -7.84
CA VAL A 64 -3.74 2.96 -8.03
C VAL A 64 -3.24 2.80 -9.47
N ARG A 65 -2.28 1.91 -9.69
CA ARG A 65 -1.76 1.63 -11.03
C ARG A 65 -2.86 0.99 -11.89
N GLU A 66 -3.13 1.57 -13.05
CA GLU A 66 -4.18 1.10 -13.96
C GLU A 66 -3.75 -0.17 -14.73
N GLU A 67 -2.45 -0.33 -15.00
CA GLU A 67 -1.89 -1.46 -15.76
C GLU A 67 -1.27 -2.53 -14.84
N GLU A 68 -2.06 -3.52 -14.43
CA GLU A 68 -1.53 -4.80 -13.93
C GLU A 68 -2.35 -5.95 -14.53
N PRO A 69 -1.74 -6.87 -15.31
CA PRO A 69 -2.44 -8.07 -15.77
C PRO A 69 -2.77 -8.97 -14.57
N TYR A 70 -4.04 -9.36 -14.44
CA TYR A 70 -4.54 -10.27 -13.40
C TYR A 70 -3.97 -11.68 -13.48
#